data_AF-A0A7J8M4X7-F1
#
_entry.id   AF-A0A7J8M4X7-F1
#
_cell.length_a   1.000
_cell.length_b   1.000
_cell.length_c   1.000
_cell.angle_alpha   90.00
_cell.angle_beta   90.00
_cell.angle_gamma   90.00
#
_symmetry.space_group_name_H-M   'P 1'
#
loop_
_entity.id
_entity.type
_entity.pdbx_description
1 polymer ?
#
loop_
_entity_poly.entity_id
_entity_poly.type
_entity_poly.pdbx_seq_one_letter_code
_entity_poly.pdbx_strand_id
1 'polypeptide(L)'
;MCWELVNKTSKEPINKVAIATFRKPTSNECYEQRSQQEPPLCPESDDPNAAWNVPLQTCMHKVPLDPSERGSKWPEEWPARLEKPPYWLLSSQVGVYGKAAPEDLAADNEHWKQVVTKSYMQGMGINWSSVRNVMDMKAVYGGFAAALKDMNLWVMNVIPVDSPDTLPIIYERGLFGIYHDWCESFSTYPRSYDLLHADHIFSRVKKRCNFVAVVAEVDRILRPGGKLIARDDVETITELENMVRSMHWEVRLSYSKDKEGLLCVQKSMWRPTEVETLTYAIA
;
A
#
# COMPACT_ATOMS: atom_id res chain seq x y z
N MET A 1 12.73 -28.03 -9.41
CA MET A 1 12.62 -26.58 -9.14
C MET A 1 13.80 -25.75 -9.65
N CYS A 2 14.99 -26.31 -9.92
CA CYS A 2 16.15 -25.55 -10.43
C CYS A 2 16.62 -24.41 -9.51
N TRP A 3 16.26 -24.46 -8.23
CA TRP A 3 16.72 -23.48 -7.25
C TRP A 3 18.07 -23.91 -6.69
N GLU A 4 18.98 -22.96 -6.59
CA GLU A 4 20.32 -23.16 -6.07
C GLU A 4 20.36 -22.75 -4.60
N LEU A 5 20.90 -23.61 -3.73
CA LEU A 5 21.16 -23.25 -2.33
C LEU A 5 22.37 -22.30 -2.29
N VAL A 6 22.13 -21.02 -2.02
CA VAL A 6 23.19 -20.01 -2.00
C VAL A 6 23.77 -19.78 -0.60
N ASN A 7 22.99 -20.04 0.44
CA ASN A 7 23.46 -19.91 1.81
C ASN A 7 22.68 -20.82 2.75
N LYS A 8 23.35 -21.29 3.80
CA LYS A 8 22.73 -22.00 4.92
C LYS A 8 23.42 -21.58 6.21
N THR A 9 22.69 -20.93 7.11
CA THR A 9 23.24 -20.55 8.41
C THR A 9 23.42 -21.77 9.30
N SER A 10 24.40 -21.72 10.21
CA SER A 10 24.48 -22.67 11.31
C SER A 10 23.28 -22.50 12.24
N LYS A 11 22.89 -23.57 12.95
CA LYS A 11 21.81 -23.49 13.93
C LYS A 11 22.20 -22.47 15.01
N GLU A 12 21.39 -21.44 15.17
CA GLU A 12 21.60 -20.50 16.25
C GLU A 12 21.50 -21.22 17.61
N PRO A 13 22.40 -20.95 18.58
CA PRO A 13 22.47 -21.70 19.84
C PRO A 13 21.19 -21.60 20.69
N ILE A 14 20.46 -20.49 20.59
CA ILE A 14 19.38 -20.13 21.50
C ILE A 14 18.03 -20.73 21.07
N ASN A 15 17.67 -20.50 19.81
CA ASN A 15 16.40 -20.85 19.17
C ASN A 15 16.53 -22.09 18.25
N LYS A 16 17.76 -22.59 18.00
CA LYS A 16 18.06 -23.78 17.17
C LYS A 16 17.52 -23.70 15.73
N VAL A 17 17.25 -22.50 15.25
CA VAL A 17 16.77 -22.21 13.88
C VAL A 17 17.97 -22.08 12.95
N ALA A 18 17.85 -22.61 11.73
CA ALA A 18 18.77 -22.40 10.64
C ALA A 18 17.99 -21.88 9.42
N ILE A 19 18.56 -20.93 8.69
CA ILE A 19 17.96 -20.33 7.50
C ILE A 19 18.69 -20.90 6.28
N ALA A 20 17.93 -21.41 5.33
CA ALA A 20 18.44 -21.79 4.01
C ALA A 20 17.90 -20.79 2.97
N THR A 21 18.80 -20.15 2.25
CA THR A 21 18.47 -19.19 1.19
C THR A 21 18.67 -19.86 -0.15
N PHE A 22 17.62 -19.85 -0.96
CA PHE A 22 17.62 -20.41 -2.31
C PHE A 22 17.50 -19.31 -3.34
N ARG A 23 18.21 -19.44 -4.46
CA ARG A 23 18.15 -18.54 -5.62
C ARG A 23 17.41 -19.23 -6.76
N LYS A 24 16.43 -18.52 -7.34
CA LYS A 24 15.74 -18.94 -8.58
C LYS A 24 16.71 -18.88 -9.78
N PRO A 25 16.53 -19.69 -10.83
CA PRO A 25 17.41 -19.66 -11.99
C PRO A 25 17.30 -18.33 -12.75
N THR A 26 18.38 -17.95 -13.43
CA THR A 26 18.48 -16.72 -14.24
C THR A 26 18.17 -16.95 -15.72
N SER A 27 18.01 -18.21 -16.14
CA SER A 27 17.65 -18.62 -17.50
C SER A 27 16.71 -19.84 -17.46
N ASN A 28 16.08 -20.14 -18.60
CA ASN A 28 15.20 -21.31 -18.74
C ASN A 28 15.94 -22.62 -19.03
N GLU A 29 17.27 -22.60 -19.22
CA GLU A 29 18.07 -23.78 -19.59
C GLU A 29 17.86 -24.96 -18.63
N CYS A 30 17.90 -24.69 -17.31
CA CYS A 30 17.67 -25.74 -16.33
C CYS A 30 16.26 -26.30 -16.42
N TYR A 31 15.24 -25.48 -16.70
CA TYR A 31 13.86 -25.95 -16.84
C TYR A 31 13.67 -26.83 -18.07
N GLU A 32 14.34 -26.51 -19.17
CA GLU A 32 14.31 -27.25 -20.44
C GLU A 32 15.01 -28.61 -20.34
N GLN A 33 16.04 -28.73 -19.50
CA GLN A 33 16.83 -29.95 -19.32
C GLN A 33 16.27 -30.91 -18.24
N ARG A 34 15.10 -30.60 -17.65
CA ARG A 34 14.53 -31.43 -16.58
C ARG A 34 14.10 -32.79 -17.10
N SER A 35 14.61 -33.85 -16.47
CA SER A 35 14.15 -35.22 -16.70
C SER A 35 12.71 -35.46 -16.21
N GLN A 36 12.29 -34.75 -15.16
CA GLN A 36 10.93 -34.81 -14.60
C GLN A 36 10.35 -33.41 -14.40
N GLN A 37 9.12 -33.22 -14.88
CA GLN A 37 8.37 -31.97 -14.76
C GLN A 37 7.54 -31.91 -13.46
N GLU A 38 8.19 -32.14 -12.32
CA GLU A 38 7.57 -32.02 -10.98
C GLU A 38 8.25 -30.93 -10.13
N PRO A 39 7.58 -29.81 -9.80
CA PRO A 39 6.27 -29.38 -10.33
C PRO A 39 6.35 -28.96 -11.81
N PRO A 40 5.23 -28.98 -12.56
CA PRO A 40 5.17 -28.58 -13.97
C PRO A 40 5.40 -27.08 -14.15
N LEU A 41 5.59 -26.65 -15.41
CA LEU A 41 5.58 -25.23 -15.74
C LEU A 41 4.14 -24.71 -15.83
N CYS A 42 3.91 -23.47 -15.42
CA CYS A 42 2.59 -22.86 -15.51
C CYS A 42 2.18 -22.65 -16.97
N PRO A 43 0.88 -22.79 -17.31
CA PRO A 43 0.39 -22.47 -18.65
C PRO A 43 0.55 -20.97 -18.92
N GLU A 44 0.70 -20.57 -20.18
CA GLU A 44 0.85 -19.15 -20.56
C GLU A 44 -0.37 -18.28 -20.20
N SER A 45 -1.53 -18.91 -19.97
CA SER A 45 -2.73 -18.22 -19.49
C SER A 45 -2.67 -17.82 -18.01
N ASP A 46 -1.75 -18.40 -17.24
CA ASP A 46 -1.56 -18.07 -15.82
C ASP A 46 -0.63 -16.86 -15.69
N ASP A 47 -1.20 -15.70 -15.41
CA ASP A 47 -0.44 -14.44 -15.31
C ASP A 47 0.46 -14.44 -14.06
N PRO A 48 1.80 -14.40 -14.23
CA PRO A 48 2.74 -14.38 -13.11
C PRO A 48 2.64 -13.10 -12.25
N ASN A 49 1.98 -12.06 -12.74
CA ASN A 49 1.81 -10.79 -12.04
C ASN A 49 0.48 -10.68 -11.30
N ALA A 50 -0.50 -11.54 -11.62
CA ALA A 50 -1.80 -11.52 -10.98
C ALA A 50 -1.71 -12.07 -9.55
N ALA A 51 -2.25 -11.34 -8.57
CA ALA A 51 -2.02 -11.65 -7.15
C ALA A 51 -3.26 -11.58 -6.25
N TRP A 52 -4.34 -10.89 -6.65
CA TRP A 52 -5.56 -10.81 -5.83
C TRP A 52 -6.63 -11.80 -6.28
N ASN A 53 -7.14 -12.61 -5.34
CA ASN A 53 -8.13 -13.68 -5.60
C ASN A 53 -7.73 -14.65 -6.73
N VAL A 54 -6.42 -14.84 -6.93
CA VAL A 54 -5.87 -15.81 -7.88
C VAL A 54 -5.57 -17.11 -7.12
N PRO A 55 -6.19 -18.25 -7.49
CA PRO A 55 -5.88 -19.53 -6.86
C PRO A 55 -4.42 -19.92 -7.11
N LEU A 56 -3.71 -20.26 -6.03
CA LEU A 56 -2.33 -20.74 -6.14
C LEU A 56 -2.27 -22.01 -6.99
N GLN A 57 -1.46 -21.98 -8.04
CA GLN A 57 -1.20 -23.13 -8.89
C GLN A 57 0.03 -23.90 -8.40
N THR A 58 0.00 -25.23 -8.51
CA THR A 58 1.15 -26.10 -8.20
C THR A 58 2.11 -26.18 -9.38
N CYS A 59 2.57 -25.03 -9.89
CA CYS A 59 3.44 -24.92 -11.06
C CYS A 59 4.54 -23.84 -10.87
N MET A 60 5.46 -23.74 -11.83
CA MET A 60 6.50 -22.70 -11.85
C MET A 60 6.45 -21.91 -13.16
N HIS A 61 6.49 -20.58 -13.06
CA HIS A 61 6.67 -19.72 -14.23
C HIS A 61 8.10 -19.78 -14.76
N LYS A 62 8.22 -19.62 -16.08
CA LYS A 62 9.50 -19.45 -16.77
C LYS A 62 10.13 -18.11 -16.41
N VAL A 63 11.44 -17.99 -16.59
CA VAL A 63 12.12 -16.70 -16.55
C VAL A 63 11.73 -15.91 -17.82
N PRO A 64 11.29 -14.64 -17.69
CA PRO A 64 11.02 -13.76 -18.82
C PRO A 64 12.20 -13.67 -19.80
N LEU A 65 11.94 -13.83 -21.10
CA LEU A 65 12.95 -13.71 -22.15
C LEU A 65 12.91 -12.35 -22.86
N ASP A 66 11.72 -11.72 -22.92
CA ASP A 66 11.57 -10.42 -23.54
C ASP A 66 12.16 -9.33 -22.63
N PRO A 67 13.13 -8.52 -23.11
CA PRO A 67 13.72 -7.43 -22.34
C PRO A 67 12.75 -6.31 -21.91
N SER A 68 11.52 -6.32 -22.43
CA SER A 68 10.42 -5.41 -22.07
C SER A 68 9.45 -6.02 -21.04
N GLU A 69 9.52 -7.32 -20.79
CA GLU A 69 8.68 -8.00 -19.80
C GLU A 69 9.22 -7.79 -18.39
N ARG A 70 8.32 -7.60 -17.42
CA ARG A 70 8.67 -7.43 -16.01
C ARG A 70 9.42 -8.66 -15.49
N GLY A 71 10.54 -8.43 -14.80
CA GLY A 71 11.38 -9.49 -14.23
C GLY A 71 12.50 -10.00 -15.13
N SER A 72 12.59 -9.52 -16.39
CA SER A 72 13.74 -9.79 -17.28
C SER A 72 15.02 -9.04 -16.89
N LYS A 73 14.90 -7.91 -16.17
CA LYS A 73 16.04 -7.10 -15.71
C LYS A 73 15.86 -6.70 -14.25
N TRP A 74 16.99 -6.53 -13.57
CA TRP A 74 16.98 -5.93 -12.24
C TRP A 74 16.62 -4.43 -12.34
N PRO A 75 15.79 -3.90 -11.42
CA PRO A 75 15.59 -2.47 -11.26
C PRO A 75 16.89 -1.79 -10.85
N GLU A 76 16.90 -0.46 -10.94
CA GLU A 76 17.99 0.35 -10.39
C GLU A 76 18.18 0.10 -8.89
N GLU A 77 19.34 0.49 -8.38
CA GLU A 77 19.60 0.43 -6.96
C GLU A 77 18.83 1.53 -6.21
N TRP A 78 18.60 1.30 -4.92
CA TRP A 78 18.07 2.33 -4.03
C TRP A 78 19.11 3.44 -3.81
N PRO A 79 18.74 4.73 -3.82
CA PRO A 79 17.39 5.29 -3.93
C PRO A 79 16.93 5.63 -5.36
N ALA A 80 17.75 5.40 -6.38
CA ALA A 80 17.46 5.82 -7.76
C ALA A 80 16.18 5.19 -8.33
N ARG A 81 15.90 3.91 -8.00
CA ARG A 81 14.67 3.22 -8.43
C ARG A 81 13.37 3.87 -7.94
N LEU A 82 13.41 4.70 -6.90
CA LEU A 82 12.21 5.35 -6.39
C LEU A 82 11.62 6.34 -7.40
N GLU A 83 12.46 7.03 -8.17
CA GLU A 83 12.05 8.05 -9.14
C GLU A 83 12.03 7.53 -10.58
N LYS A 84 12.78 6.46 -10.87
CA LYS A 84 12.90 5.94 -12.23
C LYS A 84 11.66 5.12 -12.61
N PRO A 85 10.99 5.45 -13.74
CA PRO A 85 9.95 4.59 -14.28
C PRO A 85 10.48 3.18 -14.60
N PRO A 86 9.74 2.12 -14.25
CA PRO A 86 10.09 0.75 -14.62
C PRO A 86 10.31 0.60 -16.13
N TYR A 87 11.30 -0.18 -16.55
CA TYR A 87 11.60 -0.39 -17.97
C TYR A 87 10.45 -1.09 -18.75
N TRP A 88 9.61 -1.84 -18.02
CA TRP A 88 8.46 -2.57 -18.54
C TRP A 88 7.18 -1.72 -18.56
N LEU A 89 7.24 -0.50 -17.99
CA LEU A 89 6.18 0.50 -18.10
C LEU A 89 6.37 1.24 -19.43
N LEU A 90 5.57 0.88 -20.43
CA LEU A 90 5.77 1.36 -21.81
C LEU A 90 4.87 2.58 -22.09
N SER A 91 5.35 3.53 -22.89
CA SER A 91 4.53 4.68 -23.31
C SER A 91 3.31 4.31 -24.17
N SER A 92 3.25 3.08 -24.68
CA SER A 92 2.06 2.53 -25.34
C SER A 92 0.95 2.14 -24.37
N GLN A 93 1.26 1.96 -23.08
CA GLN A 93 0.30 1.68 -22.02
C GLN A 93 -0.30 2.98 -21.51
N VAL A 94 -1.60 2.96 -21.21
CA VAL A 94 -2.30 4.08 -20.58
C VAL A 94 -2.20 3.94 -19.06
N GLY A 95 -1.70 4.98 -18.40
CA GLY A 95 -1.61 5.09 -16.96
C GLY A 95 -2.97 5.31 -16.29
N VAL A 96 -2.96 5.31 -14.96
CA VAL A 96 -4.16 5.41 -14.11
C VAL A 96 -4.97 6.68 -14.37
N TYR A 97 -4.31 7.79 -14.68
CA TYR A 97 -4.93 9.09 -14.95
C TYR A 97 -5.02 9.43 -16.45
N GLY A 98 -4.86 8.42 -17.32
CA GLY A 98 -5.14 8.55 -18.76
C GLY A 98 -3.99 9.10 -19.61
N LYS A 99 -2.83 9.38 -19.01
CA LYS A 99 -1.59 9.69 -19.75
C LYS A 99 -0.88 8.40 -20.17
N ALA A 100 0.16 8.51 -20.99
CA ALA A 100 1.08 7.39 -21.19
C ALA A 100 1.75 7.02 -19.85
N ALA A 101 1.90 5.72 -19.58
CA ALA A 101 2.14 5.23 -18.22
C ALA A 101 3.42 5.76 -17.53
N PRO A 102 4.57 5.88 -18.21
CA PRO A 102 5.77 6.52 -17.64
C PRO A 102 5.56 7.99 -17.29
N GLU A 103 4.88 8.74 -18.15
CA GLU A 103 4.58 10.16 -17.98
C GLU A 103 3.57 10.36 -16.84
N ASP A 104 2.65 9.42 -16.66
CA ASP A 104 1.66 9.45 -15.59
C ASP A 104 2.30 9.24 -14.21
N LEU A 105 3.22 8.27 -14.10
CA LEU A 105 4.02 8.04 -12.91
C LEU A 105 4.88 9.27 -12.56
N ALA A 106 5.53 9.87 -13.55
CA ALA A 106 6.33 11.08 -13.35
C ALA A 106 5.48 12.26 -12.86
N ALA A 107 4.27 12.42 -13.42
CA ALA A 107 3.33 13.44 -13.00
C ALA A 107 2.81 13.21 -11.57
N ASP A 108 2.53 11.96 -11.18
CA ASP A 108 2.13 11.58 -9.82
C ASP A 108 3.23 11.92 -8.80
N ASN A 109 4.50 11.58 -9.10
CA ASN A 109 5.63 11.91 -8.23
C ASN A 109 5.76 13.42 -8.01
N GLU A 110 5.70 14.22 -9.08
CA GLU A 110 5.80 15.67 -8.96
C GLU A 110 4.60 16.25 -8.21
N HIS A 111 3.40 15.75 -8.46
CA HIS A 111 2.19 16.15 -7.73
C HIS A 111 2.37 15.93 -6.21
N TRP A 112 2.71 14.72 -5.80
CA TRP A 112 2.84 14.39 -4.37
C TRP A 112 4.00 15.11 -3.70
N LYS A 113 5.13 15.27 -4.39
CA LYS A 113 6.25 16.07 -3.90
C LYS A 113 5.82 17.50 -3.59
N GLN A 114 5.03 18.12 -4.49
CA GLN A 114 4.51 19.47 -4.27
C GLN A 114 3.48 19.52 -3.14
N VAL A 115 2.51 18.61 -3.10
CA VAL A 115 1.47 18.53 -2.05
C VAL A 115 2.10 18.38 -0.67
N VAL A 116 3.01 17.41 -0.52
CA VAL A 116 3.66 17.13 0.76
C VAL A 116 4.47 18.35 1.22
N THR A 117 5.33 18.88 0.34
CA THR A 117 6.24 19.99 0.68
C THR A 117 5.50 21.29 0.99
N LYS A 118 4.50 21.65 0.16
CA LYS A 118 3.82 22.95 0.24
C LYS A 118 2.62 22.96 1.19
N SER A 119 1.91 21.84 1.33
CA SER A 119 0.67 21.80 2.10
C SER A 119 0.81 21.00 3.40
N TYR A 120 1.31 19.76 3.34
CA TYR A 120 1.26 18.86 4.50
C TYR A 120 2.34 19.16 5.54
N MET A 121 3.53 19.56 5.11
CA MET A 121 4.63 19.92 6.01
C MET A 121 4.39 21.22 6.79
N GLN A 122 3.67 22.17 6.20
CA GLN A 122 3.55 23.53 6.75
C GLN A 122 2.15 23.85 7.27
N GLY A 123 1.09 23.32 6.63
CA GLY A 123 -0.29 23.80 6.84
C GLY A 123 -1.14 22.99 7.81
N MET A 124 -0.69 21.82 8.28
CA MET A 124 -1.55 20.87 9.01
C MET A 124 -1.26 20.74 10.51
N GLY A 125 -0.24 21.44 11.03
CA GLY A 125 0.14 21.33 12.45
C GLY A 125 0.58 19.92 12.87
N ILE A 126 1.05 19.11 11.92
CA ILE A 126 1.55 17.76 12.17
C ILE A 126 3.00 17.87 12.62
N ASN A 127 3.30 17.33 13.80
CA ASN A 127 4.68 17.13 14.21
C ASN A 127 5.27 15.90 13.49
N TRP A 128 5.80 16.10 12.28
CA TRP A 128 6.38 15.02 11.48
C TRP A 128 7.55 14.30 12.17
N SER A 129 8.25 14.96 13.10
CA SER A 129 9.31 14.33 13.88
C SER A 129 8.83 13.20 14.81
N SER A 130 7.54 13.15 15.14
CA SER A 130 6.93 12.09 15.96
C SER A 130 6.20 11.01 15.16
N VAL A 131 6.12 11.13 13.83
CA VAL A 131 5.44 10.15 12.97
C VAL A 131 6.43 9.07 12.55
N ARG A 132 6.07 7.79 12.68
CA ARG A 132 6.93 6.65 12.28
C ARG A 132 6.23 5.66 11.36
N ASN A 133 4.97 5.31 11.67
CA ASN A 133 4.19 4.33 10.95
C ASN A 133 3.08 5.05 10.18
N VAL A 134 3.21 5.12 8.85
CA VAL A 134 2.22 5.75 7.98
C VAL A 134 1.56 4.69 7.11
N MET A 135 0.28 4.86 6.81
CA MET A 135 -0.40 4.10 5.77
C MET A 135 -0.95 5.07 4.73
N ASP A 136 -0.66 4.78 3.47
CA ASP A 136 -1.36 5.35 2.34
C ASP A 136 -2.45 4.38 1.90
N MET A 137 -3.69 4.71 2.22
CA MET A 137 -4.84 3.82 2.03
C MET A 137 -5.14 3.57 0.54
N LYS A 138 -4.64 4.43 -0.35
CA LYS A 138 -4.72 4.29 -1.80
C LYS A 138 -3.49 4.91 -2.46
N ALA A 139 -2.44 4.11 -2.59
CA ALA A 139 -1.12 4.59 -3.00
C ALA A 139 -0.97 4.85 -4.50
N VAL A 140 -1.79 4.20 -5.34
CA VAL A 140 -1.64 4.26 -6.81
C VAL A 140 -0.20 3.94 -7.21
N TYR A 141 0.61 4.92 -7.63
CA TYR A 141 2.00 4.71 -7.99
C TYR A 141 2.97 4.76 -6.81
N GLY A 142 2.54 5.17 -5.62
CA GLY A 142 3.38 5.34 -4.43
C GLY A 142 4.06 6.72 -4.34
N GLY A 143 3.56 7.72 -5.07
CA GLY A 143 4.13 9.07 -5.07
C GLY A 143 4.12 9.75 -3.70
N PHE A 144 3.08 9.53 -2.88
CA PHE A 144 3.03 10.02 -1.51
C PHE A 144 4.17 9.45 -0.65
N ALA A 145 4.38 8.13 -0.71
CA ALA A 145 5.49 7.50 0.00
C ALA A 145 6.86 7.99 -0.50
N ALA A 146 7.01 8.17 -1.82
CA ALA A 146 8.23 8.69 -2.41
C ALA A 146 8.54 10.13 -1.95
N ALA A 147 7.51 10.97 -1.82
CA ALA A 147 7.65 12.34 -1.33
C ALA A 147 8.10 12.41 0.15
N LEU A 148 7.94 11.32 0.91
CA LEU A 148 8.36 11.21 2.31
C LEU A 148 9.70 10.50 2.50
N LYS A 149 10.43 10.16 1.43
CA LYS A 149 11.64 9.30 1.47
C LYS A 149 12.76 9.79 2.40
N ASP A 150 12.86 11.11 2.57
CA ASP A 150 13.93 11.74 3.36
C ASP A 150 13.56 11.84 4.86
N MET A 151 12.39 11.32 5.24
CA MET A 151 11.93 11.27 6.63
C MET A 151 12.20 9.91 7.25
N ASN A 152 12.46 9.90 8.56
CA ASN A 152 12.65 8.67 9.33
C ASN A 152 11.30 8.03 9.69
N LEU A 153 10.54 7.62 8.67
CA LEU A 153 9.26 6.94 8.76
C LEU A 153 9.14 5.91 7.64
N TRP A 154 8.12 5.07 7.72
CA TRP A 154 7.79 4.11 6.68
C TRP A 154 6.32 4.22 6.29
N VAL A 155 6.00 3.88 5.04
CA VAL A 155 4.65 4.01 4.48
C VAL A 155 4.16 2.65 4.00
N MET A 156 3.09 2.12 4.59
CA MET A 156 2.34 1.01 4.01
C MET A 156 1.57 1.52 2.80
N ASN A 157 1.92 1.08 1.60
CA ASN A 157 1.22 1.46 0.38
C ASN A 157 0.09 0.46 0.10
N VAL A 158 -1.16 0.90 0.17
CA VAL A 158 -2.30 0.02 -0.10
C VAL A 158 -2.82 0.27 -1.51
N ILE A 159 -2.96 -0.81 -2.28
CA ILE A 159 -3.59 -0.81 -3.60
C ILE A 159 -4.99 -1.41 -3.47
N PRO A 160 -6.06 -0.59 -3.57
CA PRO A 160 -7.42 -1.10 -3.51
C PRO A 160 -7.70 -2.06 -4.65
N VAL A 161 -8.44 -3.14 -4.37
CA VAL A 161 -8.72 -4.21 -5.34
C VAL A 161 -9.64 -3.79 -6.48
N ASP A 162 -10.32 -2.65 -6.32
CA ASP A 162 -11.17 -2.00 -7.32
C ASP A 162 -10.46 -0.84 -8.05
N SER A 163 -9.14 -0.82 -7.99
CA SER A 163 -8.27 0.16 -8.64
C SER A 163 -7.29 -0.56 -9.59
N PRO A 164 -6.71 0.14 -10.57
CA PRO A 164 -5.71 -0.47 -11.45
C PRO A 164 -4.54 -1.07 -10.65
N ASP A 165 -4.10 -2.25 -11.09
CA ASP A 165 -3.03 -2.96 -10.43
C ASP A 165 -1.69 -2.23 -10.62
N THR A 166 -1.25 -1.60 -9.55
CA THR A 166 -0.04 -0.78 -9.49
C THR A 166 0.94 -1.27 -8.43
N LEU A 167 0.61 -2.34 -7.68
CA LEU A 167 1.51 -2.91 -6.68
C LEU A 167 2.83 -3.42 -7.29
N PRO A 168 2.84 -4.00 -8.52
CA PRO A 168 4.07 -4.26 -9.25
C PRO A 168 5.02 -3.07 -9.33
N ILE A 169 4.48 -1.88 -9.54
CA ILE A 169 5.23 -0.62 -9.66
C ILE A 169 5.74 -0.19 -8.28
N ILE A 170 4.92 -0.30 -7.23
CA ILE A 170 5.34 -0.06 -5.83
C ILE A 170 6.60 -0.86 -5.50
N TYR A 171 6.59 -2.17 -5.79
CA TYR A 171 7.76 -3.03 -5.56
C TYR A 171 8.94 -2.69 -6.46
N GLU A 172 8.71 -2.34 -7.73
CA GLU A 172 9.77 -1.91 -8.65
C GLU A 172 10.46 -0.62 -8.17
N ARG A 173 9.76 0.24 -7.44
CA ARG A 173 10.29 1.45 -6.82
C ARG A 173 11.04 1.23 -5.50
N GLY A 174 11.08 -0.02 -5.01
CA GLY A 174 11.68 -0.35 -3.71
C GLY A 174 10.82 0.02 -2.51
N LEU A 175 9.54 0.33 -2.75
CA LEU A 175 8.53 0.52 -1.71
C LEU A 175 7.89 -0.83 -1.38
N PHE A 176 7.23 -0.94 -0.22
CA PHE A 176 6.41 -2.09 0.13
C PHE A 176 4.94 -1.69 0.19
N GLY A 177 4.07 -2.65 -0.10
CA GLY A 177 2.64 -2.42 -0.14
C GLY A 177 1.85 -3.71 -0.17
N ILE A 178 0.53 -3.60 -0.15
CA ILE A 178 -0.40 -4.74 -0.21
C ILE A 178 -1.60 -4.42 -1.10
N TYR A 179 -2.25 -5.46 -1.60
CA TYR A 179 -3.63 -5.35 -2.06
C TYR A 179 -4.60 -5.40 -0.89
N HIS A 180 -5.67 -4.62 -0.94
CA HIS A 180 -6.71 -4.71 0.08
C HIS A 180 -8.09 -4.33 -0.46
N ASP A 181 -9.12 -5.07 -0.04
CA ASP A 181 -10.50 -4.64 -0.20
C ASP A 181 -10.94 -3.89 1.05
N TRP A 182 -11.15 -2.59 0.93
CA TRP A 182 -11.59 -1.74 2.04
C TRP A 182 -13.03 -2.00 2.51
N CYS A 183 -13.76 -2.91 1.84
CA CYS A 183 -14.99 -3.45 2.37
C CYS A 183 -14.78 -4.54 3.44
N GLU A 184 -13.54 -4.99 3.63
CA GLU A 184 -13.12 -5.94 4.66
C GLU A 184 -12.24 -5.25 5.71
N SER A 185 -12.05 -5.90 6.86
CA SER A 185 -11.12 -5.39 7.87
C SER A 185 -9.66 -5.55 7.42
N PHE A 186 -8.81 -4.56 7.68
CA PHE A 186 -7.40 -4.63 7.37
C PHE A 186 -6.68 -5.58 8.34
N SER A 187 -5.89 -6.52 7.80
CA SER A 187 -5.15 -7.50 8.60
C SER A 187 -3.96 -6.86 9.32
N THR A 188 -4.26 -6.14 10.40
CA THR A 188 -3.28 -5.46 11.26
C THR A 188 -3.81 -5.33 12.68
N TYR A 189 -2.90 -5.16 13.64
CA TYR A 189 -3.29 -4.90 15.02
C TYR A 189 -3.99 -3.54 15.15
N PRO A 190 -4.96 -3.40 16.06
CA PRO A 190 -5.51 -2.08 16.38
C PRO A 190 -4.39 -1.12 16.80
N ARG A 191 -4.54 0.16 16.47
CA ARG A 191 -3.58 1.23 16.85
C ARG A 191 -2.17 0.96 16.33
N SER A 192 -2.06 0.58 15.06
CA SER A 192 -0.78 0.34 14.40
C SER A 192 -0.15 1.61 13.85
N TYR A 193 -0.95 2.53 13.28
CA TYR A 193 -0.46 3.67 12.50
C TYR A 193 -0.53 5.00 13.27
N ASP A 194 0.47 5.85 13.04
CA ASP A 194 0.53 7.22 13.55
C ASP A 194 -0.20 8.20 12.60
N LEU A 195 -0.18 7.90 11.30
CA LEU A 195 -0.83 8.69 10.27
C LEU A 195 -1.48 7.79 9.21
N LEU A 196 -2.72 8.10 8.88
CA LEU A 196 -3.42 7.53 7.73
C LEU A 196 -3.59 8.64 6.67
N HIS A 197 -3.25 8.31 5.44
CA HIS A 197 -3.46 9.15 4.28
C HIS A 197 -4.51 8.52 3.37
N ALA A 198 -5.54 9.28 3.02
CA ALA A 198 -6.69 8.82 2.26
C ALA A 198 -6.98 9.81 1.13
N ASP A 199 -6.59 9.46 -0.10
CA ASP A 199 -6.86 10.27 -1.30
C ASP A 199 -7.91 9.60 -2.19
N HIS A 200 -9.10 10.21 -2.27
CA HIS A 200 -10.22 9.79 -3.11
C HIS A 200 -10.55 8.30 -2.95
N ILE A 201 -10.58 7.83 -1.70
CA ILE A 201 -10.88 6.45 -1.35
C ILE A 201 -12.27 6.32 -0.72
N PHE A 202 -12.70 7.28 0.09
CA PHE A 202 -13.95 7.18 0.82
C PHE A 202 -15.15 7.28 -0.12
N SER A 203 -15.14 8.18 -1.10
CA SER A 203 -16.21 8.31 -2.09
C SER A 203 -16.35 7.08 -2.99
N ARG A 204 -15.24 6.37 -3.24
CA ARG A 204 -15.23 5.10 -3.98
C ARG A 204 -15.82 3.98 -3.13
N VAL A 205 -15.33 3.83 -1.90
CA VAL A 205 -15.74 2.77 -0.98
C VAL A 205 -17.20 2.93 -0.57
N LYS A 206 -17.69 4.16 -0.36
CA LYS A 206 -19.10 4.48 -0.07
C LYS A 206 -20.08 3.94 -1.13
N LYS A 207 -19.64 3.77 -2.38
CA LYS A 207 -20.46 3.17 -3.45
C LYS A 207 -20.51 1.64 -3.42
N ARG A 208 -19.53 1.00 -2.77
CA ARG A 208 -19.37 -0.47 -2.75
C ARG A 208 -19.84 -1.07 -1.43
N CYS A 209 -19.63 -0.39 -0.31
CA CYS A 209 -19.90 -0.93 1.02
C CYS A 209 -20.17 0.15 2.06
N ASN A 210 -20.40 -0.28 3.30
CA ASN A 210 -20.84 0.59 4.40
C ASN A 210 -19.72 1.56 4.81
N PHE A 211 -19.92 2.84 4.52
CA PHE A 211 -18.95 3.90 4.84
C PHE A 211 -18.63 3.98 6.34
N VAL A 212 -19.62 3.79 7.22
CA VAL A 212 -19.42 3.81 8.68
C VAL A 212 -18.49 2.68 9.12
N ALA A 213 -18.61 1.49 8.51
CA ALA A 213 -17.73 0.36 8.83
C ALA A 213 -16.26 0.66 8.47
N VAL A 214 -16.04 1.36 7.35
CA VAL A 214 -14.69 1.76 6.91
C VAL A 214 -14.12 2.84 7.83
N VAL A 215 -14.94 3.81 8.25
CA VAL A 215 -14.53 4.81 9.24
C VAL A 215 -14.22 4.16 10.59
N ALA A 216 -14.97 3.13 11.00
CA ALA A 216 -14.66 2.35 12.20
C ALA A 216 -13.33 1.59 12.05
N GLU A 217 -13.01 1.09 10.86
CA GLU A 217 -11.72 0.45 10.58
C GLU A 217 -10.55 1.45 10.65
N VAL A 218 -10.73 2.64 10.07
CA VAL A 218 -9.81 3.78 10.21
C VAL A 218 -9.59 4.13 11.68
N ASP A 219 -10.66 4.17 12.49
CA ASP A 219 -10.52 4.37 13.93
C ASP A 219 -9.71 3.22 14.57
N ARG A 220 -10.07 1.97 14.27
CA ARG A 220 -9.43 0.79 14.87
C ARG A 220 -7.92 0.78 14.66
N ILE A 221 -7.44 1.06 13.44
CA ILE A 221 -6.02 0.94 13.09
C ILE A 221 -5.18 2.18 13.45
N LEU A 222 -5.83 3.35 13.63
CA LEU A 222 -5.15 4.58 14.01
C LEU A 222 -4.88 4.64 15.52
N ARG A 223 -3.65 5.01 15.88
CA ARG A 223 -3.26 5.22 17.29
C ARG A 223 -4.00 6.42 17.89
N PRO A 224 -4.29 6.41 19.20
CA PRO A 224 -4.70 7.63 19.87
C PRO A 224 -3.67 8.74 19.71
N GLY A 225 -4.11 9.96 19.40
CA GLY A 225 -3.24 11.08 19.00
C GLY A 225 -2.74 11.02 17.55
N GLY A 226 -2.96 9.89 16.86
CA GLY A 226 -2.70 9.72 15.44
C GLY A 226 -3.62 10.59 14.58
N LYS A 227 -3.24 10.76 13.32
CA LYS A 227 -3.90 11.70 12.40
C LYS A 227 -4.41 11.01 11.14
N LEU A 228 -5.55 11.49 10.64
CA LEU A 228 -6.05 11.15 9.32
C LEU A 228 -5.99 12.41 8.47
N ILE A 229 -5.33 12.30 7.31
CA ILE A 229 -5.42 13.28 6.22
C ILE A 229 -6.31 12.65 5.15
N ALA A 230 -7.47 13.27 4.90
CA ALA A 230 -8.42 12.83 3.89
C ALA A 230 -8.62 13.91 2.83
N ARG A 231 -8.47 13.54 1.56
CA ARG A 231 -8.89 14.35 0.41
C ARG A 231 -9.94 13.57 -0.35
N ASP A 232 -11.10 14.18 -0.58
CA ASP A 232 -12.18 13.57 -1.35
C ASP A 232 -13.16 14.65 -1.81
N ASP A 233 -14.27 14.27 -2.45
CA ASP A 233 -15.32 15.24 -2.77
C ASP A 233 -15.92 15.89 -1.51
N VAL A 234 -16.46 17.10 -1.67
CA VAL A 234 -16.97 17.91 -0.54
C VAL A 234 -18.07 17.20 0.25
N GLU A 235 -18.95 16.43 -0.41
CA GLU A 235 -20.05 15.72 0.25
C GLU A 235 -19.47 14.64 1.17
N THR A 236 -18.57 13.81 0.63
CA THR A 236 -17.88 12.74 1.36
C THR A 236 -17.06 13.28 2.54
N ILE A 237 -16.34 14.39 2.35
CA ILE A 237 -15.55 15.01 3.43
C ILE A 237 -16.45 15.58 4.53
N THR A 238 -17.59 16.19 4.19
CA THR A 238 -18.54 16.71 5.17
C THR A 238 -19.13 15.58 6.01
N GLU A 239 -19.51 14.47 5.38
CA GLU A 239 -20.02 13.30 6.08
C GLU A 239 -18.96 12.65 6.99
N LEU A 240 -17.72 12.52 6.51
CA LEU A 240 -16.58 12.05 7.30
C LEU A 240 -16.33 12.95 8.51
N GLU A 241 -16.35 14.27 8.32
CA GLU A 241 -16.17 15.25 9.40
C GLU A 241 -17.24 15.08 10.50
N ASN A 242 -18.51 14.91 10.12
CA ASN A 242 -19.60 14.67 11.07
C ASN A 242 -19.41 13.38 11.87
N MET A 243 -18.99 12.29 11.23
CA MET A 243 -18.70 11.03 11.91
C MET A 243 -17.55 11.16 12.91
N VAL A 244 -16.40 11.73 12.49
CA VAL A 244 -15.23 11.85 13.39
C VAL A 244 -15.50 12.81 14.55
N ARG A 245 -16.30 13.88 14.35
CA ARG A 245 -16.77 14.75 15.44
C ARG A 245 -17.64 13.99 16.44
N SER A 246 -18.52 13.12 15.95
CA SER A 246 -19.36 12.27 16.81
C SER A 246 -18.54 11.25 17.61
N MET A 247 -17.39 10.84 17.10
CA MET A 247 -16.38 10.03 17.81
C MET A 247 -15.45 10.87 18.71
N HIS A 248 -15.72 12.16 18.89
CA HIS A 248 -14.90 13.11 19.66
C HIS A 248 -13.45 13.25 19.15
N TRP A 249 -13.21 13.07 17.86
CA TRP A 249 -11.94 13.44 17.24
C TRP A 249 -11.85 14.96 17.05
N GLU A 250 -10.63 15.48 17.02
CA GLU A 250 -10.37 16.91 16.86
C GLU A 250 -10.11 17.24 15.40
N VAL A 251 -10.91 18.16 14.83
CA VAL A 251 -10.67 18.70 13.49
C VAL A 251 -9.55 19.74 13.56
N ARG A 252 -8.41 19.44 12.94
CA ARG A 252 -7.22 20.31 12.90
C ARG A 252 -7.24 21.25 11.70
N LEU A 253 -7.71 20.75 10.56
CA LEU A 253 -7.88 21.51 9.33
C LEU A 253 -9.12 20.97 8.62
N SER A 254 -9.98 21.85 8.14
CA SER A 254 -11.05 21.52 7.20
C SER A 254 -11.09 22.63 6.17
N TYR A 255 -10.91 22.26 4.91
CA TYR A 255 -10.84 23.18 3.78
C TYR A 255 -11.55 22.56 2.57
N SER A 256 -12.41 23.34 1.92
CA SER A 256 -13.08 22.92 0.69
C SER A 256 -12.88 23.99 -0.37
N LYS A 257 -12.49 23.56 -1.57
CA LYS A 257 -12.38 24.42 -2.73
C LYS A 257 -12.95 23.72 -3.95
N ASP A 258 -13.78 24.45 -4.70
CA ASP A 258 -14.47 23.95 -5.87
C ASP A 258 -15.30 22.69 -5.54
N LYS A 259 -14.84 21.50 -5.96
CA LYS A 259 -15.49 20.20 -5.70
C LYS A 259 -14.66 19.27 -4.81
N GLU A 260 -13.51 19.71 -4.32
CA GLU A 260 -12.63 18.91 -3.46
C GLU A 260 -12.60 19.46 -2.04
N GLY A 261 -12.63 18.55 -1.07
CA GLY A 261 -12.42 18.81 0.35
C GLY A 261 -11.10 18.19 0.82
N LEU A 262 -10.48 18.84 1.80
CA LEU A 262 -9.29 18.41 2.52
C LEU A 262 -9.57 18.50 4.01
N LEU A 263 -9.46 17.37 4.69
CA LEU A 263 -9.68 17.23 6.13
C LEU A 263 -8.42 16.67 6.79
N CYS A 264 -7.94 17.34 7.83
CA CYS A 264 -6.95 16.79 8.75
C CYS A 264 -7.58 16.71 10.14
N VAL A 265 -7.68 15.50 10.68
CA VAL A 265 -8.26 15.24 11.99
C VAL A 265 -7.30 14.46 12.86
N GLN A 266 -7.42 14.62 14.17
CA GLN A 266 -6.62 13.93 15.16
C GLN A 266 -7.52 13.10 16.07
N LYS A 267 -7.21 11.81 16.18
CA LYS A 267 -7.89 10.91 17.09
C LYS A 267 -7.64 11.31 18.54
N SER A 268 -8.71 11.49 19.30
CA SER A 268 -8.61 11.84 20.72
C SER A 268 -8.34 10.60 21.59
N MET A 269 -8.11 10.83 22.87
CA MET A 269 -8.06 9.79 23.91
C MET A 269 -9.44 9.52 24.52
N TRP A 270 -10.51 10.08 23.94
CA TRP A 270 -11.85 9.99 24.51
C TRP A 270 -12.31 8.54 24.59
N ARG A 271 -12.99 8.22 25.69
CA ARG A 271 -13.66 6.94 25.94
C ARG A 271 -14.91 7.21 26.78
N PRO A 272 -15.99 6.45 26.61
CA PRO A 272 -17.14 6.52 27.50
C PRO A 272 -16.70 6.34 28.95
N THR A 273 -17.18 7.19 29.84
CA THR A 273 -16.97 7.05 31.30
C THR A 273 -18.06 6.21 31.96
N GLU A 274 -19.22 6.08 31.30
CA GLU A 274 -20.31 5.23 31.73
C GLU A 274 -19.98 3.77 31.39
N VAL A 275 -20.04 2.91 32.40
CA VAL A 275 -19.76 1.48 32.28
C VAL A 275 -21.08 0.76 32.13
N GLU A 276 -21.34 0.20 30.96
CA GLU A 276 -22.48 -0.70 30.76
C GLU A 276 -22.06 -2.14 31.08
N THR A 277 -22.78 -2.76 32.01
CA THR A 277 -22.53 -4.15 32.40
C THR A 277 -23.17 -5.07 31.37
N LEU A 278 -22.36 -5.62 30.46
CA LEU A 278 -22.81 -6.60 29.48
C LEU A 278 -23.04 -7.94 30.17
N THR A 279 -24.27 -8.21 30.61
CA THR A 279 -24.63 -9.42 31.38
C THR A 279 -24.27 -10.73 30.69
N TYR A 280 -24.22 -10.75 29.35
CA TYR A 280 -23.81 -11.92 28.56
C TYR A 280 -22.29 -12.18 28.56
N ALA A 281 -21.45 -11.21 28.94
CA ALA A 281 -20.00 -11.33 29.00
C ALA A 281 -19.47 -11.75 30.38
N ILE A 282 -20.38 -12.01 31.33
CA ILE A 282 -20.08 -12.37 32.74
C ILE A 282 -20.31 -13.87 32.98
N ALA A 283 -20.71 -14.62 31.94
CA ALA A 283 -20.98 -16.05 31.99
C ALA A 283 -19.75 -16.90 31.65
#